data_AF-A0A965KQA2-F1
#
_entry.id   AF-A0A965KQA2-F1
#
_cell.length_a   1.000
_cell.length_b   1.000
_cell.length_c   1.000
_cell.angle_alpha   90.00
_cell.angle_beta   90.00
_cell.angle_gamma   90.00
#
_symmetry.space_group_name_H-M   'P 1'
#
loop_
_entity.id
_entity.type
_entity.pdbx_description
1 polymer ?
#
loop_
_entity_poly.entity_id
_entity_poly.type
_entity_poly.pdbx_seq_one_letter_code
_entity_poly.pdbx_strand_id
1 'polypeptide(L)' 'MKPQNAEGPFNFDGRDVYFDRDKNEFWDSQSDTYLDHEIGLVLIDLYFGHQKAPLGPKK' A
#
# COMPACT_ATOMS: atom_id res chain seq x y z
N MET A 1 7.62 2.43 -15.70
CA MET A 1 6.36 2.90 -16.29
C MET A 1 5.29 2.89 -15.21
N LYS A 2 4.60 4.03 -14.97
CA LYS A 2 3.54 4.13 -13.96
C LYS A 2 2.35 3.19 -14.30
N PRO A 3 1.80 2.43 -13.34
CA PRO A 3 0.63 1.60 -13.57
C PRO A 3 -0.59 2.43 -13.99
N GLN A 4 -1.43 1.90 -14.88
CA GLN A 4 -2.65 2.58 -15.33
C GLN A 4 -3.74 2.57 -14.26
N ASN A 5 -3.80 1.51 -13.44
CA ASN A 5 -4.81 1.33 -12.39
C ASN A 5 -4.20 1.47 -10.98
N ALA A 6 -3.47 2.57 -10.78
CA ALA A 6 -2.77 2.89 -9.54
C ALA A 6 -3.64 3.71 -8.57
N GLU A 7 -3.76 3.26 -7.32
CA GLU A 7 -4.40 3.97 -6.20
C GLU A 7 -3.33 4.56 -5.25
N GLY A 8 -3.58 5.75 -4.68
CA GLY A 8 -2.64 6.44 -3.79
C GLY A 8 -2.42 7.92 -4.16
N PRO A 9 -1.29 8.55 -3.75
CA PRO A 9 -0.13 7.92 -3.10
C PRO A 9 -0.38 7.53 -1.64
N PHE A 10 0.30 6.48 -1.22
CA PHE A 10 0.43 6.04 0.17
C PHE A 10 1.85 6.33 0.65
N ASN A 11 1.98 6.99 1.79
CA ASN A 11 3.28 7.33 2.33
C ASN A 11 3.78 6.23 3.28
N PHE A 12 4.89 5.58 2.90
CA PHE A 12 5.57 4.57 3.69
C PHE A 12 7.00 5.01 3.97
N ASP A 13 7.33 5.26 5.23
CA ASP A 13 8.67 5.72 5.65
C ASP A 13 9.17 6.94 4.85
N GLY A 14 8.27 7.90 4.58
CA GLY A 14 8.59 9.09 3.79
C GLY A 14 8.67 8.88 2.28
N ARG A 15 8.40 7.66 1.79
CA ARG A 15 8.36 7.30 0.37
C ARG A 15 6.92 7.17 -0.12
N ASP A 16 6.62 7.82 -1.24
CA ASP A 16 5.30 7.73 -1.87
C ASP A 16 5.22 6.54 -2.81
N VAL A 17 4.35 5.60 -2.44
CA VAL A 17 4.08 4.38 -3.22
C VAL A 17 2.62 4.36 -3.66
N TYR A 18 2.34 3.65 -4.75
CA TYR A 18 1.01 3.51 -5.31
C TYR A 18 0.62 2.04 -5.37
N PHE A 19 -0.61 1.72 -5.03
CA PHE A 19 -1.11 0.36 -5.14
C PHE A 19 -1.61 0.10 -6.56
N ASP A 20 -0.97 -0.81 -7.29
CA ASP A 20 -1.42 -1.29 -8.58
C ASP A 20 -2.49 -2.37 -8.38
N ARG A 21 -3.74 -2.04 -8.67
CA ARG A 21 -4.87 -2.96 -8.51
C ARG A 21 -4.85 -4.13 -9.48
N ASP A 22 -4.18 -4.00 -10.62
CA ASP A 22 -4.14 -5.07 -11.63
C ASP A 22 -3.16 -6.18 -11.22
N LYS A 23 -2.11 -5.81 -10.48
CA LYS A 23 -1.10 -6.74 -9.94
C LYS A 23 -1.28 -7.07 -8.48
N ASN A 24 -2.08 -6.28 -7.77
CA ASN A 24 -2.25 -6.37 -6.33
C ASN A 24 -0.91 -6.18 -5.59
N GLU A 25 -0.11 -5.21 -6.05
CA GLU A 25 1.25 -4.90 -5.56
C GLU A 25 1.45 -3.39 -5.39
N PHE A 26 2.38 -2.99 -4.53
CA PHE A 26 2.78 -1.59 -4.42
C PHE A 26 3.92 -1.25 -5.38
N TRP A 27 3.78 -0.15 -6.10
CA TRP A 27 4.75 0.43 -7.01
C TRP A 27 5.32 1.74 -6.47
N ASP A 28 6.64 1.83 -6.41
CA ASP A 28 7.38 3.03 -6.04
C ASP A 28 7.63 3.90 -7.26
N SER A 29 7.10 5.13 -7.22
CA SER A 29 7.22 6.09 -8.32
C SER A 29 8.60 6.70 -8.47
N GLN A 30 9.41 6.72 -7.41
CA GLN A 30 10.74 7.31 -7.42
C GLN A 30 11.76 6.37 -8.07
N SER A 31 11.69 5.08 -7.75
CA SER A 31 12.56 4.05 -8.33
C SER A 31 12.01 3.43 -9.61
N ASP A 32 10.73 3.66 -9.92
CA ASP A 32 10.01 3.03 -11.03
C ASP A 32 9.96 1.49 -10.93
N THR A 33 9.90 0.95 -9.71
CA THR A 33 9.89 -0.48 -9.42
C THR A 33 8.75 -0.88 -8.49
N TYR A 34 8.33 -2.14 -8.53
CA TYR A 34 7.46 -2.69 -7.49
C TYR A 34 8.25 -2.94 -6.22
N LEU A 35 7.60 -2.80 -5.07
CA LEU A 35 8.20 -3.16 -3.79
C LEU A 35 8.37 -4.67 -3.69
N ASP A 36 9.30 -5.09 -2.83
CA ASP A 36 9.44 -6.50 -2.49
C ASP A 36 8.12 -7.07 -1.96
N HIS A 37 7.85 -8.34 -2.26
CA HIS A 37 6.59 -9.01 -1.93
C HIS A 37 6.27 -8.95 -0.43
N GLU A 38 7.26 -9.14 0.46
CA GLU A 38 7.03 -9.12 1.90
C GLU A 38 6.63 -7.71 2.40
N ILE A 39 7.32 -6.68 1.90
CA ILE A 39 7.00 -5.28 2.21
C ILE A 39 5.62 -4.93 1.64
N GLY A 40 5.35 -5.33 0.40
CA GLY A 40 4.07 -5.14 -0.26
C GLY A 40 2.90 -5.70 0.56
N LEU A 41 3.02 -6.92 1.07
CA LEU A 41 1.98 -7.54 1.90
C LEU A 41 1.73 -6.77 3.21
N VAL A 42 2.77 -6.26 3.87
CA VAL A 42 2.61 -5.43 5.07
C VAL A 42 1.85 -4.14 4.75
N LEU A 43 2.14 -3.50 3.62
CA LEU A 43 1.39 -2.30 3.20
C LEU A 43 -0.05 -2.63 2.83
N ILE A 44 -0.30 -3.77 2.19
CA ILE A 44 -1.66 -4.23 1.90
C ILE A 44 -2.43 -4.38 3.21
N ASP A 45 -1.84 -5.00 4.24
CA ASP A 45 -2.48 -5.10 5.56
C ASP A 45 -2.68 -3.73 6.24
N LEU A 46 -1.71 -2.82 6.15
CA LEU A 46 -1.83 -1.49 6.75
C LEU A 46 -2.92 -0.62 6.13
N TYR A 47 -3.05 -0.63 4.80
CA TYR A 47 -3.97 0.25 4.07
C TYR A 47 -5.29 -0.41 3.67
N PHE A 48 -5.26 -1.71 3.39
CA PHE A 48 -6.41 -2.48 2.91
C PHE A 48 -6.77 -3.67 3.82
N GLY A 49 -5.96 -3.95 4.85
CA GLY A 49 -6.21 -5.01 5.80
C GLY A 49 -7.59 -4.88 6.42
N HIS A 50 -8.30 -6.01 6.39
CA HIS A 50 -9.69 -6.13 6.78
C HIS A 50 -9.90 -5.65 8.21
N GLN A 51 -10.86 -4.71 8.38
CA GLN A 51 -11.52 -4.36 9.65
C GLN A 51 -10.70 -4.67 10.92
N LYS A 52 -9.79 -3.77 11.33
CA LYS A 52 -9.39 -3.78 12.74
C LYS A 52 -10.68 -3.64 13.56
N ALA A 53 -10.94 -4.68 14.36
CA ALA A 53 -12.00 -4.78 15.34
C ALA A 53 -12.30 -3.41 16.00
N PRO A 54 -13.57 -3.13 16.37
CA PRO A 54 -13.93 -1.85 16.99
C PRO A 54 -12.95 -1.55 18.10
N LEU A 55 -12.33 -0.37 18.04
CA LEU A 55 -11.60 0.20 19.17
C LEU A 55 -12.52 0.03 20.38
N GLY A 56 -12.13 -0.85 21.31
CA GLY A 56 -12.86 -1.12 22.54
C GLY A 56 -13.25 0.18 23.24
N PRO A 57 -14.28 0.15 24.10
CA PRO A 57 -15.03 1.34 24.46
C PRO A 57 -14.11 2.47 24.89
N LYS A 58 -14.28 3.63 24.25
CA LYS A 58 -13.75 4.89 24.76
C LYS A 58 -14.23 5.02 26.20
N LYS A 59 -13.28 5.03 27.13
CA LYS A 59 -13.52 5.48 28.50
C LYS A 59 -13.95 6.94 28.50
#